data_AF-A0A4U3A8T3-F1
#
_entry.id   AF-A0A4U3A8T3-F1
#
_cell.length_a   1.000
_cell.length_b   1.000
_cell.length_c   1.000
_cell.angle_alpha   90.00
_cell.angle_beta   90.00
_cell.angle_gamma   90.00
#
_symmetry.space_group_name_H-M   'P 1'
#
loop_
_entity.id
_entity.type
_entity.pdbx_description
1 polymer ?
#
loop_
_entity_poly.entity_id
_entity_poly.type
_entity_poly.pdbx_seq_one_letter_code
_entity_poly.pdbx_strand_id
1 'polypeptide(L)' 'MIEWYFEYEIHKNRPGLLGDVSSLIGMLGINIVTINGVDNARRGLLLMCDNQEQISRLESI' A
#
# COMPACT_ATOMS: atom_id res chain seq x y z
N MET A 1 -0.65 -17.14 3.43
CA MET A 1 -0.49 -15.76 3.93
C MET A 1 0.97 -15.36 3.76
N ILE A 2 1.21 -14.30 3.00
CA ILE A 2 2.54 -13.78 2.63
C ILE A 2 2.55 -12.29 2.97
N GLU A 3 3.58 -11.85 3.69
CA GLU A 3 3.74 -10.45 4.09
C GLU A 3 4.64 -9.69 3.11
N TRP A 4 4.25 -8.45 2.80
CA TRP A 4 4.99 -7.56 1.92
C TRP A 4 5.10 -6.16 2.52
N TYR A 5 6.26 -5.53 2.35
CA TYR A 5 6.46 -4.12 2.68
C TYR A 5 6.30 -3.27 1.43
N PHE A 6 5.38 -2.31 1.48
CA PHE A 6 5.14 -1.34 0.42
C PHE A 6 5.41 0.07 0.95
N GLU A 7 6.25 0.84 0.27
CA GLU A 7 6.52 2.23 0.60
C GLU A 7 6.24 3.12 -0.61
N TYR A 8 5.61 4.26 -0.36
CA TYR A 8 5.42 5.28 -1.39
C TYR A 8 5.84 6.66 -0.89
N GLU A 9 6.29 7.48 -1.84
CA GLU A 9 6.67 8.88 -1.62
C GLU A 9 5.54 9.83 -2.06
N ILE A 10 5.26 10.82 -1.22
CA ILE A 10 4.24 11.84 -1.44
C ILE A 10 4.86 12.99 -2.21
N HIS A 11 4.68 12.99 -3.54
CA HIS A 11 5.09 14.13 -4.37
C HIS A 11 4.11 15.32 -4.29
N LYS A 12 2.83 15.06 -4.07
CA LYS A 12 1.79 16.09 -3.88
C LYS A 12 0.88 15.71 -2.73
N ASN A 13 1.09 16.37 -1.58
CA ASN A 13 0.31 16.12 -0.38
C ASN A 13 -1.09 16.75 -0.52
N ARG A 14 -2.06 15.97 -0.99
CA ARG A 14 -3.46 16.37 -1.08
C ARG A 14 -4.32 15.64 -0.04
N PRO A 15 -5.34 16.31 0.54
CA PRO A 15 -6.36 15.61 1.33
C PRO A 15 -6.93 14.41 0.55
N GLY A 16 -7.11 13.30 1.26
CA GLY A 16 -7.61 12.04 0.68
C GLY A 16 -6.57 11.12 0.05
N LEU A 17 -5.31 11.56 -0.14
CA LEU A 17 -4.27 10.75 -0.80
C LEU A 17 -4.10 9.35 -0.16
N LEU A 18 -4.01 9.28 1.16
CA LEU A 18 -3.87 8.01 1.87
C LEU A 18 -5.11 7.12 1.65
N GLY A 19 -6.30 7.71 1.64
CA GLY A 19 -7.55 7.02 1.35
C GLY A 19 -7.54 6.40 -0.04
N ASP A 20 -7.11 7.15 -1.04
CA ASP A 20 -7.02 6.66 -2.43
C ASP A 20 -6.03 5.51 -2.56
N VAL A 21 -4.85 5.62 -1.94
CA VAL A 21 -3.85 4.53 -1.91
C VAL A 21 -4.42 3.30 -1.21
N SER A 22 -5.03 3.46 -0.03
CA SER A 22 -5.63 2.34 0.69
C SER A 22 -6.79 1.68 -0.07
N SER A 23 -7.55 2.48 -0.84
CA SER A 23 -8.66 1.99 -1.66
C SER A 23 -8.14 1.17 -2.83
N LEU A 24 -7.07 1.62 -3.51
CA LEU A 24 -6.42 0.87 -4.57
C LEU A 24 -5.92 -0.49 -4.06
N ILE A 25 -5.21 -0.51 -2.94
CA ILE A 25 -4.70 -1.75 -2.34
C ILE A 25 -5.86 -2.69 -1.95
N GLY A 26 -6.93 -2.14 -1.36
CA GLY A 26 -8.14 -2.90 -1.04
C GLY A 26 -8.86 -3.46 -2.27
N MET A 27 -8.90 -2.72 -3.38
CA MET A 27 -9.47 -3.19 -4.66
C MET A 27 -8.66 -4.35 -5.27
N LEU A 28 -7.36 -4.44 -4.97
CA LEU A 28 -6.53 -5.59 -5.34
C LEU A 28 -6.75 -6.80 -4.40
N GLY A 29 -7.62 -6.68 -3.41
CA GLY A 29 -7.91 -7.70 -2.41
C GLY A 29 -6.78 -7.90 -1.40
N ILE A 30 -5.85 -6.95 -1.31
CA ILE A 30 -4.69 -7.04 -0.39
C ILE A 30 -5.08 -6.42 0.95
N ASN A 31 -4.80 -7.13 2.04
CA ASN A 31 -5.08 -6.61 3.37
C ASN A 31 -3.95 -5.69 3.84
N ILE A 32 -4.29 -4.55 4.43
CA ILE A 32 -3.34 -3.63 5.05
C ILE A 32 -3.29 -3.94 6.54
N VAL A 33 -2.18 -4.51 7.01
CA VAL A 33 -1.97 -4.84 8.42
C VAL A 33 -1.62 -3.59 9.22
N THR A 34 -0.78 -2.72 8.67
CA THR A 34 -0.33 -1.51 9.35
C THR A 34 0.03 -0.43 8.33
N ILE A 35 -0.21 0.84 8.70
CA ILE A 35 0.22 2.02 7.96
C ILE A 35 1.06 2.87 8.91
N ASN A 36 2.28 3.18 8.51
CA ASN A 36 3.22 3.99 9.28
C ASN A 36 3.73 5.18 8.47
N GLY A 37 4.01 6.29 9.17
CA GLY A 37 4.87 7.35 8.62
C GLY A 37 6.33 6.94 8.77
N VAL A 38 7.07 6.94 7.66
CA VAL A 38 8.51 6.58 7.63
C VAL A 38 9.36 7.84 7.66
N ASP A 39 8.94 8.87 6.93
CA ASP A 39 9.52 10.21 6.90
C ASP A 39 8.42 11.23 6.52
N ASN A 40 8.71 12.54 6.55
CA ASN A 40 7.76 13.64 6.28
C ASN A 40 6.93 13.43 5.01
N ALA A 41 7.53 12.86 3.96
CA ALA A 41 6.88 12.59 2.69
C ALA A 41 6.78 11.09 2.35
N ARG A 42 7.04 10.16 3.29
CA ARG A 42 7.05 8.72 3.01
C ARG A 42 6.14 7.95 3.93
N ARG A 43 5.39 7.03 3.35
CA ARG A 43 4.45 6.16 4.06
C ARG A 43 4.78 4.71 3.75
N GLY A 44 4.94 3.93 4.81
CA GLY A 44 5.17 2.49 4.74
C GLY A 44 3.89 1.75 5.11
N LEU A 45 3.61 0.66 4.40
CA LEU A 45 2.48 -0.21 4.61
C LEU A 45 2.99 -1.64 4.74
N LEU A 46 2.53 -2.34 5.78
CA LEU A 46 2.66 -3.79 5.87
C LEU A 46 1.41 -4.41 5.26
N LEU A 47 1.61 -5.17 4.20
CA LEU A 47 0.56 -5.81 3.42
C LEU A 47 0.54 -7.31 3.72
N MET A 48 -0.65 -7.89 3.70
CA MET A 48 -0.87 -9.32 3.81
C MET A 48 -1.63 -9.80 2.58
N CYS A 49 -1.03 -10.74 1.87
CA CYS A 49 -1.59 -11.37 0.68
C CYS A 49 -1.92 -12.85 0.96
N ASP A 50 -2.99 -13.33 0.36
CA ASP A 50 -3.37 -14.74 0.39
C ASP A 50 -2.60 -15.55 -0.66
N ASN A 51 -2.23 -14.91 -1.77
CA ASN A 51 -1.49 -15.53 -2.87
C ASN A 51 -0.55 -14.54 -3.58
N GLN A 52 0.35 -15.06 -4.42
CA GLN A 52 1.34 -14.27 -5.16
C GLN A 52 0.72 -13.41 -6.29
N GLU A 53 -0.45 -13.79 -6.82
CA GLU A 53 -1.08 -13.04 -7.90
C GLU A 53 -1.46 -11.61 -7.46
N GLN A 54 -1.89 -11.47 -6.20
CA GLN A 54 -2.24 -10.17 -5.64
C GLN A 54 -1.07 -9.18 -5.67
N ILE A 55 0.13 -9.62 -5.29
CA ILE A 55 1.31 -8.75 -5.32
C ILE A 55 1.79 -8.49 -6.75
N SER A 56 1.75 -9.48 -7.63
CA SER A 56 2.14 -9.29 -9.04
C SER A 56 1.28 -8.25 -9.76
N ARG A 57 -0.01 -8.14 -9.39
CA ARG A 57 -0.88 -7.06 -9.89
C ARG A 57 -0.46 -5.69 -9.38
N LEU A 58 -0.06 -5.59 -8.11
CA LEU A 58 0.44 -4.34 -7.53
C LEU A 58 1.76 -3.89 -8.17
N GLU A 59 2.67 -4.83 -8.44
CA GLU A 59 3.97 -4.56 -9.10
C GLU A 59 3.83 -4.09 -10.56
N SER A 60 2.68 -4.35 -11.18
CA SER A 60 2.40 -3.99 -12.58
C SER A 60 1.82 -2.58 -12.75
N ILE A 61 1.58 -1.85 -11.65
CA ILE A 61 1.04 -0.49 -11.62
C ILE A 61 2.19 0.51 -11.49
#